data_AF-A0AAE2JM38-F1
#
_entry.id   AF-A0AAE2JM38-F1
#
_cell.length_a   1.000
_cell.length_b   1.000
_cell.length_c   1.000
_cell.angle_alpha   90.00
_cell.angle_beta   90.00
_cell.angle_gamma   90.00
#
_symmetry.space_group_name_H-M   'P 1'
#
loop_
_entity.id
_entity.type
_entity.pdbx_description
1 polymer ?
#
loop_
_entity_poly.entity_id
_entity_poly.type
_entity_poly.pdbx_seq_one_letter_code
_entity_poly.pdbx_strand_id
1 'polypeptide(L)'
;MSQSFAKKTFKSIKGKAQKALHRSLDQHVKLAVTGLSGSGKTAFITALVKHLTTQADDKNLPFFDVMREHRHVATKVVPQEALKVPTFNYPRALNTLLPSDGMPTWPASTERINTLRLAIKYQSNAGLRGHFSPQSTLYLDIIDYPGEWLLDLPMLEQSYSQWCEQQYPLLTQPSRVNTSSDFLVAVEQLDLNAPVDENALAHIAQLYQSMLVGLKKDTKLAMLQPGRMLMPGDLQGAPLLLFFPVSGEINSDDVVAGSNLAHLIKRFNAYIKEVVKPFYNEHFRHFDRQIVLVDVLSALNEGHETLQEQSSVINQLLAHFNYGESGFFKRLFKPNIDKILFAANKSDHISAKHHKDLALLLDSLVHEQSNHLKFDGVKIETMAMSSITATQPRQITDKGQTLDCIYGKPLHEPDWLTYLPPQPPSRMLNKNEWPAQGFEFLSFSPMPSPDKQLKHIRLDHVMQYLLGDKLT
;
A
#
# COMPACT_ATOMS: atom_id res chain seq x y z
N MET A 1 28.20 -2.26 -57.77
CA MET A 1 27.31 -1.82 -56.66
C MET A 1 26.60 -2.94 -55.89
N SER A 2 26.79 -4.24 -56.19
CA SER A 2 25.98 -5.34 -55.60
C SER A 2 26.45 -5.84 -54.21
N GLN A 3 27.76 -5.87 -53.91
CA GLN A 3 28.26 -6.46 -52.65
C GLN A 3 28.03 -5.60 -51.38
N SER A 4 27.81 -4.29 -51.53
CA SER A 4 27.57 -3.36 -50.40
C SER A 4 26.14 -3.47 -49.86
N PHE A 5 25.17 -3.73 -50.73
CA PHE A 5 23.75 -3.83 -50.37
C PHE A 5 23.48 -5.11 -49.58
N ALA A 6 24.00 -6.27 -50.04
CA ALA A 6 23.87 -7.54 -49.33
C ALA A 6 24.48 -7.52 -47.91
N LYS A 7 25.65 -6.88 -47.72
CA LYS A 7 26.29 -6.70 -46.40
C LYS A 7 25.46 -5.80 -45.47
N LYS A 8 24.84 -4.73 -45.97
CA LYS A 8 23.94 -3.86 -45.19
C LYS A 8 22.65 -4.58 -44.79
N THR A 9 22.04 -5.33 -45.71
CA THR A 9 20.82 -6.10 -45.45
C THR A 9 21.07 -7.21 -44.43
N PHE A 10 22.19 -7.93 -44.53
CA PHE A 10 22.56 -8.98 -43.58
C PHE A 10 22.90 -8.43 -42.19
N LYS A 11 23.58 -7.28 -42.09
CA LYS A 11 23.80 -6.57 -40.80
C LYS A 11 22.50 -6.07 -40.19
N SER A 12 21.56 -5.56 -41.00
CA SER A 12 20.24 -5.09 -40.53
C SER A 12 19.39 -6.23 -39.99
N ILE A 13 19.36 -7.36 -40.70
CA ILE A 13 18.64 -8.58 -40.28
C ILE A 13 19.27 -9.16 -39.01
N LYS A 14 20.61 -9.23 -38.92
CA LYS A 14 21.32 -9.68 -37.71
C LYS A 14 21.05 -8.78 -36.51
N GLY A 15 21.02 -7.45 -36.71
CA GLY A 15 20.68 -6.49 -35.67
C GLY A 15 19.21 -6.53 -35.23
N LYS A 16 18.27 -6.82 -36.15
CA LYS A 16 16.85 -7.03 -35.82
C LYS A 16 16.63 -8.35 -35.09
N ALA A 17 17.29 -9.43 -35.51
CA ALA A 17 17.25 -10.73 -34.86
C ALA A 17 17.86 -10.68 -33.45
N GLN A 18 19.00 -10.00 -33.28
CA GLN A 18 19.57 -9.73 -31.94
C GLN A 18 18.61 -8.91 -31.08
N LYS A 19 18.02 -7.83 -31.59
CA LYS A 19 17.02 -7.04 -30.83
C LYS A 19 15.79 -7.87 -30.44
N ALA A 20 15.30 -8.74 -31.31
CA ALA A 20 14.18 -9.64 -31.02
C ALA A 20 14.54 -10.70 -29.97
N LEU A 21 15.76 -11.25 -30.04
CA LEU A 21 16.32 -12.15 -29.02
C LEU A 21 16.48 -11.42 -27.67
N HIS A 22 17.07 -10.23 -27.64
CA HIS A 22 17.17 -9.40 -26.42
C HIS A 22 15.78 -9.14 -25.82
N ARG A 23 14.79 -8.80 -26.65
CA ARG A 23 13.41 -8.55 -26.20
C ARG A 23 12.71 -9.79 -25.63
N SER A 24 13.12 -10.99 -26.02
CA SER A 24 12.63 -12.25 -25.41
C SER A 24 13.30 -12.59 -24.08
N LEU A 25 14.41 -11.91 -23.73
CA LEU A 25 15.12 -12.06 -22.48
C LEU A 25 14.81 -10.95 -21.48
N ASP A 26 14.09 -9.90 -21.90
CA ASP A 26 13.66 -8.82 -21.03
C ASP A 26 12.77 -9.36 -19.92
N GLN A 27 13.06 -8.96 -18.69
CA GLN A 27 12.28 -9.37 -17.53
C GLN A 27 11.21 -8.34 -17.24
N HIS A 28 10.07 -8.79 -16.71
CA HIS A 28 8.96 -7.93 -16.33
C HIS A 28 8.59 -8.24 -14.88
N VAL A 29 8.35 -7.18 -14.10
CA VAL A 29 7.85 -7.28 -12.73
C VAL A 29 6.76 -6.23 -12.53
N LYS A 30 5.60 -6.68 -12.06
CA LYS A 30 4.51 -5.83 -11.58
C LYS A 30 4.59 -5.75 -10.06
N LEU A 31 5.12 -4.64 -9.56
CA LEU A 31 5.19 -4.31 -8.14
C LEU A 31 3.94 -3.54 -7.72
N ALA A 32 3.09 -4.20 -6.96
CA ALA A 32 1.97 -3.60 -6.28
C ALA A 32 2.42 -2.87 -5.02
N VAL A 33 2.00 -1.61 -4.89
CA VAL A 33 2.25 -0.75 -3.74
C VAL A 33 0.91 -0.42 -3.10
N THR A 34 0.74 -0.86 -1.86
CA THR A 34 -0.45 -0.57 -1.07
C THR A 34 -0.07 -0.25 0.38
N GLY A 35 -1.05 0.06 1.21
CA GLY A 35 -0.85 0.42 2.60
C GLY A 35 -2.05 1.13 3.19
N LEU A 36 -2.16 1.05 4.52
CA LEU A 36 -3.21 1.69 5.31
C LEU A 36 -3.16 3.23 5.17
N SER A 37 -4.22 3.91 5.59
CA SER A 37 -4.31 5.38 5.52
C SER A 37 -3.08 6.04 6.17
N GLY A 38 -2.47 7.00 5.49
CA GLY A 38 -1.29 7.74 6.00
C GLY A 38 0.05 6.99 5.98
N SER A 39 0.11 5.75 5.48
CA SER A 39 1.35 4.92 5.42
C SER A 39 2.47 5.46 4.54
N GLY A 40 2.20 6.43 3.65
CA GLY A 40 3.22 7.10 2.84
C GLY A 40 3.49 6.50 1.46
N LYS A 41 2.49 5.86 0.83
CA LYS A 41 2.59 5.26 -0.54
C LYS A 41 3.17 6.20 -1.59
N THR A 42 2.62 7.41 -1.73
CA THR A 42 3.08 8.40 -2.71
C THR A 42 4.54 8.80 -2.47
N ALA A 43 4.93 8.98 -1.20
CA ALA A 43 6.32 9.28 -0.83
C ALA A 43 7.26 8.11 -1.12
N PHE A 44 6.84 6.87 -0.84
CA PHE A 44 7.58 5.65 -1.16
C PHE A 44 7.85 5.53 -2.67
N ILE A 45 6.82 5.64 -3.51
CA ILE A 45 6.99 5.51 -4.96
C ILE A 45 7.90 6.62 -5.50
N THR A 46 7.72 7.85 -5.00
CA THR A 46 8.56 8.99 -5.42
C THR A 46 10.02 8.75 -5.05
N ALA A 47 10.30 8.29 -3.82
CA ALA A 47 11.64 7.94 -3.38
C ALA A 47 12.23 6.79 -4.20
N LEU A 48 11.48 5.70 -4.38
CA LEU A 48 11.88 4.54 -5.18
C LEU A 48 12.31 4.95 -6.60
N VAL A 49 11.48 5.74 -7.28
CA VAL A 49 11.78 6.24 -8.63
C VAL A 49 13.02 7.15 -8.60
N LYS A 50 13.12 8.09 -7.65
CA LYS A 50 14.26 9.02 -7.53
C LYS A 50 15.59 8.27 -7.31
N HIS A 51 15.58 7.29 -6.40
CA HIS A 51 16.75 6.48 -6.05
C HIS A 51 17.14 5.50 -7.15
N LEU A 52 16.19 4.95 -7.89
CA LEU A 52 16.50 4.08 -9.03
C LEU A 52 16.96 4.85 -10.28
N THR A 53 16.66 6.15 -10.39
CA THR A 53 16.97 6.96 -11.60
C THR A 53 18.13 7.91 -11.40
N THR A 54 17.98 8.94 -10.57
CA THR A 54 18.96 10.03 -10.46
C THR A 54 19.94 9.88 -9.28
N GLN A 55 19.68 8.95 -8.36
CA GLN A 55 20.54 8.65 -7.21
C GLN A 55 20.92 7.15 -7.15
N ALA A 56 21.05 6.56 -8.34
CA ALA A 56 21.31 5.14 -8.51
C ALA A 56 22.81 4.87 -8.51
N ASP A 57 23.39 4.75 -7.32
CA ASP A 57 24.80 4.40 -7.13
C ASP A 57 25.00 3.52 -5.89
N ASP A 58 26.19 2.94 -5.78
CA ASP A 58 26.61 2.04 -4.71
C ASP A 58 26.77 2.72 -3.35
N LYS A 59 26.97 4.04 -3.31
CA LYS A 59 27.09 4.80 -2.06
C LYS A 59 25.73 5.06 -1.45
N ASN A 60 24.74 5.34 -2.30
CA ASN A 60 23.36 5.59 -1.89
C ASN A 60 22.58 4.27 -1.69
N LEU A 61 22.84 3.23 -2.48
CA LEU A 61 22.14 1.93 -2.42
C LEU A 61 23.11 0.74 -2.17
N PRO A 62 23.93 0.77 -1.09
CA PRO A 62 24.97 -0.23 -0.86
C PRO A 62 24.44 -1.65 -0.60
N PHE A 63 23.19 -1.79 -0.15
CA PHE A 63 22.57 -3.09 0.11
C PHE A 63 21.72 -3.61 -1.04
N PHE A 64 21.77 -2.95 -2.20
CA PHE A 64 21.17 -3.43 -3.43
C PHE A 64 22.26 -3.99 -4.35
N ASP A 65 22.31 -5.32 -4.51
CA ASP A 65 23.46 -6.04 -5.08
C ASP A 65 23.84 -5.53 -6.48
N VAL A 66 22.85 -5.21 -7.32
CA VAL A 66 23.08 -4.68 -8.68
C VAL A 66 23.84 -3.34 -8.67
N MET A 67 23.66 -2.52 -7.63
CA MET A 67 24.36 -1.27 -7.43
C MET A 67 25.74 -1.51 -6.82
N ARG A 68 25.80 -2.30 -5.74
CA ARG A 68 27.04 -2.67 -5.04
C ARG A 68 28.06 -3.33 -5.96
N GLU A 69 27.60 -4.16 -6.89
CA GLU A 69 28.44 -4.87 -7.86
C GLU A 69 28.71 -4.05 -9.12
N HIS A 70 28.30 -2.78 -9.16
CA HIS A 70 28.44 -1.87 -10.29
C HIS A 70 27.88 -2.43 -11.61
N ARG A 71 26.83 -3.26 -11.51
CA ARG A 71 26.17 -3.87 -12.67
C ARG A 71 25.04 -3.01 -13.22
N HIS A 72 24.50 -2.09 -12.44
CA HIS A 72 23.54 -1.11 -12.95
C HIS A 72 24.15 -0.26 -14.07
N VAL A 73 23.41 -0.07 -15.16
CA VAL A 73 23.84 0.74 -16.30
C VAL A 73 23.06 2.04 -16.35
N ALA A 74 21.73 1.96 -16.29
CA ALA A 74 20.85 3.13 -16.30
C ALA A 74 19.41 2.73 -15.97
N THR A 75 18.65 3.64 -15.37
CA THR A 75 17.19 3.51 -15.26
C THR A 75 16.52 4.73 -15.86
N LYS A 76 15.38 4.54 -16.53
CA LYS A 76 14.54 5.63 -16.99
C LYS A 76 13.06 5.31 -16.86
N VAL A 77 12.25 6.34 -16.67
CA VAL A 77 10.80 6.26 -16.82
C VAL A 77 10.49 6.05 -18.31
N VAL A 78 9.61 5.09 -18.61
CA VAL A 78 9.16 4.77 -19.97
C VAL A 78 7.63 4.79 -20.04
N PRO A 79 7.03 4.93 -21.23
CA PRO A 79 5.58 4.83 -21.37
C PRO A 79 5.03 3.51 -20.81
N GLN A 80 3.94 3.60 -20.05
CA GLN A 80 3.22 2.44 -19.53
C GLN A 80 2.43 1.72 -20.62
N GLU A 81 2.16 0.43 -20.42
CA GLU A 81 1.33 -0.37 -21.35
C GLU A 81 -0.17 -0.29 -21.01
N ALA A 82 -0.53 -0.12 -19.74
CA ALA A 82 -1.91 -0.09 -19.27
C ALA A 82 -2.58 1.26 -19.58
N LEU A 83 -3.08 1.45 -20.81
CA LEU A 83 -3.63 2.75 -21.27
C LEU A 83 -4.96 3.15 -20.63
N LYS A 84 -5.64 2.23 -19.93
CA LYS A 84 -6.89 2.52 -19.18
C LYS A 84 -6.64 3.03 -17.76
N VAL A 85 -5.40 2.92 -17.26
CA VAL A 85 -5.03 3.31 -15.89
C VAL A 85 -4.27 4.64 -15.95
N PRO A 86 -4.59 5.63 -15.11
CA PRO A 86 -3.84 6.88 -15.05
C PRO A 86 -2.36 6.68 -14.72
N THR A 87 -1.50 7.54 -15.28
CA THR A 87 -0.07 7.57 -14.94
C THR A 87 0.16 8.21 -13.57
N PHE A 88 1.01 7.61 -12.74
CA PHE A 88 1.46 8.24 -11.49
C PHE A 88 2.26 9.51 -11.78
N ASN A 89 1.82 10.63 -11.22
CA ASN A 89 2.42 11.94 -11.50
C ASN A 89 3.69 12.17 -10.66
N TYR A 90 4.76 11.43 -11.00
CA TYR A 90 6.06 11.52 -10.36
C TYR A 90 6.64 12.93 -10.33
N PRO A 91 6.64 13.72 -11.43
CA PRO A 91 7.18 15.08 -11.40
C PRO A 91 6.47 15.98 -10.38
N ARG A 92 5.13 15.90 -10.29
CA ARG A 92 4.37 16.68 -9.31
C ARG A 92 4.72 16.27 -7.88
N ALA A 93 4.76 14.97 -7.58
CA ALA A 93 5.10 14.48 -6.24
C ALA A 93 6.55 14.83 -5.85
N LEU A 94 7.50 14.75 -6.78
CA LEU A 94 8.87 15.15 -6.53
C LEU A 94 9.00 16.65 -6.26
N ASN A 95 8.24 17.49 -6.98
CA ASN A 95 8.26 18.93 -6.81
C ASN A 95 7.74 19.39 -5.44
N THR A 96 6.85 18.64 -4.79
CA THR A 96 6.43 18.99 -3.41
C THR A 96 7.53 18.71 -2.40
N LEU A 97 8.32 17.67 -2.62
CA LEU A 97 9.42 17.25 -1.75
C LEU A 97 10.72 18.03 -1.97
N LEU A 98 10.97 18.45 -3.22
CA LEU A 98 12.18 19.19 -3.61
C LEU A 98 11.82 20.51 -4.32
N PRO A 99 10.99 21.37 -3.72
CA PRO A 99 10.47 22.56 -4.39
C PRO A 99 11.60 23.53 -4.75
N SER A 100 11.46 24.26 -5.86
CA SER A 100 12.45 25.28 -6.25
C SER A 100 12.49 26.46 -5.29
N ASP A 101 11.37 26.76 -4.64
CA ASP A 101 11.21 27.81 -3.63
C ASP A 101 10.24 27.34 -2.54
N GLY A 102 10.42 27.85 -1.32
CA GLY A 102 9.62 27.51 -0.14
C GLY A 102 10.00 26.20 0.55
N MET A 103 9.20 25.84 1.56
CA MET A 103 9.41 24.63 2.37
C MET A 103 8.84 23.39 1.68
N PRO A 104 9.53 22.24 1.76
CA PRO A 104 9.02 21.00 1.20
C PRO A 104 7.78 20.52 1.96
N THR A 105 6.89 19.85 1.24
CA THR A 105 5.64 19.30 1.75
C THR A 105 5.44 17.87 1.28
N TRP A 106 4.78 17.06 2.10
CA TRP A 106 4.44 15.69 1.72
C TRP A 106 3.52 15.69 0.50
N PRO A 107 3.76 14.81 -0.49
CA PRO A 107 2.90 14.71 -1.66
C PRO A 107 1.51 14.19 -1.25
N ALA A 108 0.50 14.61 -2.01
CA ALA A 108 -0.89 14.22 -1.75
C ALA A 108 -1.08 12.70 -1.76
N SER A 109 -2.04 12.22 -0.95
CA SER A 109 -2.40 10.80 -0.93
C SER A 109 -3.09 10.38 -2.22
N THR A 110 -2.90 9.12 -2.60
CA THR A 110 -3.47 8.54 -3.81
C THR A 110 -4.95 8.21 -3.63
N GLU A 111 -5.79 8.70 -4.55
CA GLU A 111 -7.26 8.53 -4.53
C GLU A 111 -7.79 7.41 -5.43
N ARG A 112 -6.96 6.95 -6.38
CA ARG A 112 -7.33 5.96 -7.40
C ARG A 112 -6.12 5.13 -7.79
N ILE A 113 -6.33 4.05 -8.54
CA ILE A 113 -5.22 3.27 -9.09
C ILE A 113 -4.40 4.13 -10.08
N ASN A 114 -3.07 4.11 -9.93
CA ASN A 114 -2.14 4.74 -10.85
C ASN A 114 -0.99 3.78 -11.16
N THR A 115 -0.31 3.99 -12.29
CA THR A 115 0.87 3.19 -12.62
C THR A 115 2.02 4.02 -13.18
N LEU A 116 3.24 3.54 -12.99
CA LEU A 116 4.46 4.09 -13.58
C LEU A 116 5.38 2.95 -13.98
N ARG A 117 6.01 3.08 -15.15
CA ARG A 117 6.92 2.06 -15.66
C ARG A 117 8.36 2.56 -15.70
N LEU A 118 9.26 1.75 -15.16
CA LEU A 118 10.70 1.93 -15.24
C LEU A 118 11.31 0.87 -16.16
N ALA A 119 12.31 1.28 -16.94
CA ALA A 119 13.23 0.37 -17.62
C ALA A 119 14.59 0.44 -16.91
N ILE A 120 14.95 -0.64 -16.22
CA ILE A 120 16.21 -0.78 -15.46
C ILE A 120 17.16 -1.62 -16.29
N LYS A 121 18.19 -0.98 -16.85
CA LYS A 121 19.23 -1.63 -17.64
C LYS A 121 20.39 -2.02 -16.74
N TYR A 122 20.83 -3.27 -16.84
CA TYR A 122 21.89 -3.82 -16.00
C TYR A 122 22.76 -4.83 -16.76
N GLN A 123 23.93 -5.12 -16.21
CA GLN A 123 24.82 -6.17 -16.66
C GLN A 123 24.44 -7.50 -15.97
N SER A 124 24.09 -8.51 -16.75
CA SER A 124 23.70 -9.81 -16.20
C SER A 124 24.92 -10.64 -15.84
N ASN A 125 24.92 -11.21 -14.64
CA ASN A 125 25.93 -12.13 -14.11
C ASN A 125 25.58 -13.60 -14.40
N ALA A 126 24.44 -13.87 -15.04
CA ALA A 126 23.91 -15.22 -15.24
C ALA A 126 24.69 -16.02 -16.31
N GLY A 127 25.86 -16.56 -15.93
CA GLY A 127 26.61 -17.60 -16.66
C GLY A 127 26.57 -17.50 -18.19
N LEU A 128 26.12 -18.57 -18.87
CA LEU A 128 26.02 -18.65 -20.34
C LEU A 128 25.26 -17.47 -20.98
N ARG A 129 24.33 -16.81 -20.28
CA ARG A 129 23.54 -15.65 -20.78
C ARG A 129 24.38 -14.38 -20.90
N GLY A 130 25.33 -14.17 -19.98
CA GLY A 130 26.27 -13.04 -20.00
C GLY A 130 27.21 -13.03 -21.22
N HIS A 131 27.49 -14.20 -21.80
CA HIS A 131 28.37 -14.33 -22.97
C HIS A 131 27.70 -13.92 -24.30
N PHE A 132 26.37 -14.01 -24.42
CA PHE A 132 25.63 -13.68 -25.65
C PHE A 132 24.92 -12.32 -25.61
N SER A 133 24.61 -11.83 -24.40
CA SER A 133 23.95 -10.55 -24.17
C SER A 133 24.42 -9.96 -22.84
N PRO A 134 25.49 -9.15 -22.81
CA PRO A 134 26.03 -8.64 -21.56
C PRO A 134 25.09 -7.66 -20.84
N GLN A 135 24.05 -7.18 -21.52
CA GLN A 135 23.10 -6.22 -20.96
C GLN A 135 21.67 -6.73 -21.10
N SER A 136 20.91 -6.63 -20.02
CA SER A 136 19.50 -6.99 -19.91
C SER A 136 18.68 -5.80 -19.44
N THR A 137 17.38 -5.79 -19.73
CA THR A 137 16.46 -4.77 -19.21
C THR A 137 15.38 -5.44 -18.36
N LEU A 138 15.21 -4.97 -17.13
CA LEU A 138 14.05 -5.25 -16.30
C LEU A 138 13.04 -4.11 -16.50
N TYR A 139 11.84 -4.44 -16.96
CA TYR A 139 10.69 -3.55 -16.95
C TYR A 139 9.94 -3.72 -15.62
N LEU A 140 9.97 -2.67 -14.80
CA LEU A 140 9.27 -2.61 -13.53
C LEU A 140 8.03 -1.73 -13.69
N ASP A 141 6.86 -2.34 -13.66
CA ASP A 141 5.58 -1.66 -13.55
C ASP A 141 5.26 -1.48 -12.06
N ILE A 142 5.19 -0.25 -11.59
CA ILE A 142 4.79 0.10 -10.23
C ILE A 142 3.30 0.44 -10.28
N ILE A 143 2.49 -0.24 -9.46
CA ILE A 143 1.04 -0.05 -9.40
C ILE A 143 0.68 0.46 -8.01
N ASP A 144 0.26 1.72 -7.93
CA ASP A 144 -0.22 2.37 -6.72
C ASP A 144 -1.72 2.23 -6.63
N TYR A 145 -2.26 1.74 -5.52
CA TYR A 145 -3.70 1.71 -5.30
C TYR A 145 -4.06 1.85 -3.81
N PRO A 146 -5.27 2.37 -3.49
CA PRO A 146 -5.74 2.51 -2.11
C PRO A 146 -5.82 1.15 -1.39
N GLY A 147 -5.27 1.06 -0.18
CA GLY A 147 -5.31 -0.19 0.61
C GLY A 147 -6.71 -0.55 1.07
N GLU A 148 -7.57 0.45 1.22
CA GLU A 148 -8.98 0.33 1.52
C GLU A 148 -9.71 -0.58 0.51
N TRP A 149 -9.24 -0.61 -0.75
CA TRP A 149 -9.85 -1.47 -1.77
C TRP A 149 -9.61 -2.96 -1.55
N LEU A 150 -8.56 -3.33 -0.81
CA LEU A 150 -8.31 -4.72 -0.45
C LEU A 150 -9.23 -5.19 0.67
N LEU A 151 -9.74 -4.27 1.48
CA LEU A 151 -10.69 -4.60 2.55
C LEU A 151 -11.97 -5.20 1.98
N ASP A 152 -12.30 -4.93 0.72
CA ASP A 152 -13.50 -5.47 0.09
C ASP A 152 -13.32 -6.87 -0.50
N LEU A 153 -12.09 -7.42 -0.54
CA LEU A 153 -11.85 -8.77 -1.05
C LEU A 153 -12.67 -9.86 -0.34
N PRO A 154 -12.83 -9.86 1.01
CA PRO A 154 -13.73 -10.77 1.71
C PRO A 154 -15.17 -10.74 1.22
N MET A 155 -15.63 -9.59 0.69
CA MET A 155 -17.00 -9.46 0.19
C MET A 155 -17.27 -10.38 -1.01
N LEU A 156 -16.24 -10.86 -1.72
CA LEU A 156 -16.39 -11.82 -2.83
C LEU A 156 -17.03 -13.15 -2.39
N GLU A 157 -16.88 -13.51 -1.11
CA GLU A 157 -17.38 -14.76 -0.53
C GLU A 157 -18.49 -14.54 0.50
N GLN A 158 -19.01 -13.30 0.62
CA GLN A 158 -20.03 -12.93 1.62
C GLN A 158 -21.37 -12.61 0.96
N SER A 159 -22.46 -13.03 1.62
CA SER A 159 -23.78 -12.46 1.39
C SER A 159 -23.90 -11.08 2.05
N TYR A 160 -24.90 -10.30 1.65
CA TYR A 160 -25.20 -9.02 2.30
C TYR A 160 -25.50 -9.18 3.80
N SER A 161 -26.15 -10.28 4.22
CA SER A 161 -26.39 -10.58 5.64
C SER A 161 -25.09 -10.75 6.41
N GLN A 162 -24.21 -11.62 5.91
CA GLN A 162 -22.91 -11.90 6.55
C GLN A 162 -22.06 -10.63 6.66
N TRP A 163 -22.13 -9.76 5.65
CA TRP A 163 -21.47 -8.47 5.70
C TRP A 163 -22.09 -7.54 6.75
N CYS A 164 -23.42 -7.46 6.85
CA CYS A 164 -24.10 -6.66 7.88
C CYS A 164 -23.79 -7.15 9.30
N GLU A 165 -23.80 -8.47 9.53
CA GLU A 165 -23.44 -9.10 10.81
C GLU A 165 -22.02 -8.75 11.26
N GLN A 166 -21.11 -8.51 10.32
CA GLN A 166 -19.75 -8.07 10.61
C GLN A 166 -19.64 -6.56 10.82
N GLN A 167 -20.28 -5.75 9.95
CA GLN A 167 -20.07 -4.31 9.94
C GLN A 167 -20.94 -3.56 10.95
N TYR A 168 -22.20 -3.95 11.12
CA TYR A 168 -23.14 -3.22 11.98
C TYR A 168 -22.68 -3.17 13.44
N PRO A 169 -22.18 -4.28 14.06
CA PRO A 169 -21.73 -4.24 15.45
C PRO A 169 -20.54 -3.29 15.67
N LEU A 170 -19.66 -3.12 14.68
CA LEU A 170 -18.53 -2.18 14.77
C LEU A 170 -19.01 -0.75 15.01
N LEU A 171 -20.14 -0.36 14.41
CA LEU A 171 -20.67 1.00 14.51
C LEU A 171 -21.11 1.33 15.95
N THR A 172 -21.48 0.32 16.73
CA THR A 172 -21.87 0.48 18.14
C THR A 172 -20.70 0.52 19.11
N GLN A 173 -19.47 0.29 18.64
CA GLN A 173 -18.28 0.31 19.50
C GLN A 173 -17.92 1.74 19.94
N PRO A 174 -17.30 1.92 21.13
CA PRO A 174 -16.93 3.24 21.65
C PRO A 174 -16.09 4.09 20.69
N SER A 175 -15.27 3.47 19.85
CA SER A 175 -14.42 4.14 18.85
C SER A 175 -15.20 4.77 17.68
N ARG A 176 -16.46 4.38 17.47
CA ARG A 176 -17.29 4.79 16.32
C ARG A 176 -18.65 5.37 16.71
N VAL A 177 -19.18 5.00 17.88
CA VAL A 177 -20.57 5.26 18.28
C VAL A 177 -20.95 6.73 18.15
N ASN A 178 -20.10 7.64 18.64
CA ASN A 178 -20.35 9.09 18.58
C ASN A 178 -20.45 9.60 17.14
N THR A 179 -19.60 9.11 16.23
CA THR A 179 -19.59 9.52 14.82
C THR A 179 -20.70 8.82 14.01
N SER A 180 -21.16 7.65 14.47
CA SER A 180 -22.17 6.84 13.78
C SER A 180 -23.62 7.18 14.16
N SER A 181 -23.84 8.01 15.18
CA SER A 181 -25.17 8.25 15.77
C SER A 181 -26.23 8.64 14.72
N ASP A 182 -25.96 9.64 13.89
CA ASP A 182 -26.91 10.11 12.87
C ASP A 182 -27.26 9.01 11.85
N PHE A 183 -26.26 8.20 11.47
CA PHE A 183 -26.46 7.05 10.59
C PHE A 183 -27.33 5.97 11.26
N LEU A 184 -27.02 5.60 12.50
CA LEU A 184 -27.76 4.56 13.23
C LEU A 184 -29.23 4.95 13.42
N VAL A 185 -29.50 6.20 13.81
CA VAL A 185 -30.87 6.72 13.94
C VAL A 185 -31.63 6.65 12.61
N ALA A 186 -30.99 7.01 11.50
CA ALA A 186 -31.63 6.99 10.19
C ALA A 186 -31.90 5.55 9.70
N VAL A 187 -31.01 4.59 10.01
CA VAL A 187 -31.24 3.17 9.73
C VAL A 187 -32.38 2.60 10.55
N GLU A 188 -32.49 2.93 11.84
CA GLU A 188 -33.58 2.46 12.71
C GLU A 188 -34.96 2.96 12.27
N GLN A 189 -35.03 4.13 11.63
CA GLN A 189 -36.27 4.71 11.11
C GLN A 189 -36.69 4.14 9.74
N LEU A 190 -35.80 3.42 9.06
CA LEU A 190 -36.08 2.87 7.74
C LEU A 190 -36.86 1.56 7.85
N ASP A 191 -38.10 1.53 7.33
CA ASP A 191 -38.82 0.27 7.14
C ASP A 191 -38.19 -0.52 5.98
N LEU A 192 -37.47 -1.58 6.33
CA LEU A 192 -36.78 -2.46 5.38
C LEU A 192 -37.72 -3.24 4.45
N ASN A 193 -38.98 -3.44 4.85
CA ASN A 193 -39.99 -4.20 4.11
C ASN A 193 -40.92 -3.31 3.28
N ALA A 194 -40.94 -2.00 3.55
CA ALA A 194 -41.68 -1.04 2.74
C ALA A 194 -41.14 -0.97 1.29
N PRO A 195 -41.97 -0.54 0.31
CA PRO A 195 -41.52 -0.27 -1.06
C PRO A 195 -40.32 0.67 -1.09
N VAL A 196 -39.43 0.49 -2.08
CA VAL A 196 -38.20 1.27 -2.20
C VAL A 196 -38.44 2.78 -2.15
N ASP A 197 -37.73 3.44 -1.24
CA ASP A 197 -37.58 4.90 -1.20
C ASP A 197 -36.14 5.26 -1.58
N GLU A 198 -35.93 5.63 -2.85
CA GLU A 198 -34.59 5.96 -3.34
C GLU A 198 -33.97 7.16 -2.63
N ASN A 199 -34.78 8.13 -2.18
CA ASN A 199 -34.29 9.31 -1.48
C ASN A 199 -33.82 8.96 -0.07
N ALA A 200 -34.59 8.15 0.66
CA ALA A 200 -34.19 7.67 1.98
C ALA A 200 -32.90 6.83 1.89
N LEU A 201 -32.82 5.89 0.95
CA LEU A 201 -31.61 5.08 0.76
C LEU A 201 -30.39 5.94 0.37
N ALA A 202 -30.56 6.94 -0.50
CA ALA A 202 -29.47 7.84 -0.88
C ALA A 202 -28.99 8.69 0.31
N HIS A 203 -29.92 9.22 1.11
CA HIS A 203 -29.61 10.00 2.30
C HIS A 203 -28.83 9.18 3.33
N ILE A 204 -29.31 7.98 3.67
CA ILE A 204 -28.65 7.10 4.65
C ILE A 204 -27.28 6.66 4.16
N ALA A 205 -27.14 6.33 2.87
CA ALA A 205 -25.84 6.01 2.28
C ALA A 205 -24.85 7.19 2.36
N GLN A 206 -25.32 8.43 2.21
CA GLN A 206 -24.50 9.63 2.36
C GLN A 206 -24.05 9.84 3.81
N LEU A 207 -24.92 9.58 4.80
CA LEU A 207 -24.54 9.59 6.21
C LEU A 207 -23.44 8.55 6.49
N TYR A 208 -23.63 7.33 5.98
CA TYR A 208 -22.65 6.25 6.12
C TYR A 208 -21.30 6.62 5.49
N GLN A 209 -21.30 7.12 4.26
CA GLN A 209 -20.08 7.56 3.58
C GLN A 209 -19.38 8.68 4.34
N SER A 210 -20.13 9.70 4.79
CA SER A 210 -19.57 10.84 5.52
C SER A 210 -18.93 10.41 6.84
N MET A 211 -19.60 9.51 7.58
CA MET A 211 -19.07 8.90 8.79
C MET A 211 -17.76 8.15 8.51
N LEU A 212 -17.71 7.29 7.49
CA LEU A 212 -16.50 6.53 7.14
C LEU A 212 -15.33 7.46 6.75
N VAL A 213 -15.61 8.50 5.95
CA VAL A 213 -14.61 9.49 5.54
C VAL A 213 -14.08 10.28 6.75
N GLY A 214 -14.96 10.66 7.68
CA GLY A 214 -14.58 11.29 8.95
C GLY A 214 -13.68 10.39 9.79
N LEU A 215 -14.11 9.16 10.06
CA LEU A 215 -13.33 8.17 10.83
C LEU A 215 -11.95 7.94 10.21
N LYS A 216 -11.85 7.82 8.88
CA LYS A 216 -10.57 7.66 8.18
C LYS A 216 -9.64 8.85 8.37
N LYS A 217 -10.20 10.07 8.38
CA LYS A 217 -9.44 11.30 8.51
C LYS A 217 -8.95 11.50 9.94
N ASP A 218 -9.81 11.24 10.91
CA ASP A 218 -9.63 11.66 12.29
C ASP A 218 -9.06 10.54 13.20
N THR A 219 -8.98 9.30 12.71
CA THR A 219 -8.47 8.13 13.47
C THR A 219 -7.50 7.29 12.62
N LYS A 220 -6.93 6.23 13.22
CA LYS A 220 -6.20 5.16 12.48
C LYS A 220 -6.93 3.82 12.45
N LEU A 221 -8.25 3.84 12.64
CA LEU A 221 -9.10 2.67 12.43
C LEU A 221 -8.92 2.15 11.00
N ALA A 222 -8.90 0.83 10.86
CA ALA A 222 -8.53 0.17 9.61
C ALA A 222 -9.71 -0.59 8.99
N MET A 223 -10.64 -1.06 9.81
CA MET A 223 -11.86 -1.76 9.39
C MET A 223 -12.93 -0.72 9.03
N LEU A 224 -12.79 -0.17 7.83
CA LEU A 224 -13.70 0.80 7.24
C LEU A 224 -14.13 0.29 5.86
N GLN A 225 -15.34 -0.23 5.76
CA GLN A 225 -15.90 -0.80 4.53
C GLN A 225 -17.21 -0.10 4.16
N PRO A 226 -17.59 -0.11 2.86
CA PRO A 226 -16.83 -0.58 1.72
C PRO A 226 -15.72 0.40 1.32
N GLY A 227 -14.57 -0.12 0.88
CA GLY A 227 -13.38 0.66 0.58
C GLY A 227 -13.57 1.73 -0.50
N ARG A 228 -14.45 1.51 -1.48
CA ARG A 228 -14.74 2.51 -2.52
C ARG A 228 -15.72 3.60 -2.07
N MET A 229 -16.36 3.50 -0.90
CA MET A 229 -17.02 4.68 -0.32
C MET A 229 -16.02 5.70 0.21
N LEU A 230 -14.92 5.21 0.80
CA LEU A 230 -13.81 6.04 1.28
C LEU A 230 -13.02 6.64 0.12
N MET A 231 -12.78 5.82 -0.91
CA MET A 231 -11.94 6.13 -2.05
C MET A 231 -12.66 5.76 -3.35
N PRO A 232 -13.66 6.54 -3.79
CA PRO A 232 -14.54 6.19 -4.90
C PRO A 232 -13.84 6.23 -6.26
N GLY A 233 -12.78 7.03 -6.41
CA GLY A 233 -12.16 7.26 -7.72
C GLY A 233 -13.22 7.67 -8.74
N ASP A 234 -13.33 6.91 -9.82
CA ASP A 234 -14.27 7.20 -10.92
C ASP A 234 -15.74 6.81 -10.60
N LEU A 235 -16.01 6.18 -9.45
CA LEU A 235 -17.35 5.75 -9.02
C LEU A 235 -18.09 6.80 -8.18
N GLN A 236 -17.56 8.01 -8.04
CA GLN A 236 -18.18 9.04 -7.19
C GLN A 236 -19.61 9.35 -7.66
N GLY A 237 -20.57 9.21 -6.76
CA GLY A 237 -22.00 9.41 -7.05
C GLY A 237 -22.68 8.22 -7.77
N ALA A 238 -21.98 7.11 -8.02
CA ALA A 238 -22.57 5.95 -8.67
C ALA A 238 -23.64 5.27 -7.77
N PRO A 239 -24.81 4.87 -8.31
CA PRO A 239 -25.86 4.23 -7.53
C PRO A 239 -25.45 2.93 -6.84
N LEU A 240 -24.46 2.23 -7.39
CA LEU A 240 -23.92 0.99 -6.80
C LEU A 240 -23.19 1.23 -5.46
N LEU A 241 -22.82 2.48 -5.15
CA LEU A 241 -22.27 2.85 -3.84
C LEU A 241 -23.36 3.21 -2.83
N LEU A 242 -24.65 3.20 -3.19
CA LEU A 242 -25.72 3.62 -2.28
C LEU A 242 -26.27 2.43 -1.46
N PHE A 243 -25.41 1.77 -0.69
CA PHE A 243 -25.77 0.70 0.24
C PHE A 243 -25.01 0.85 1.56
N PHE A 244 -25.54 0.28 2.63
CA PHE A 244 -25.00 0.41 3.99
C PHE A 244 -25.39 -0.82 4.82
N PRO A 245 -24.73 -1.10 5.97
CA PRO A 245 -25.12 -2.22 6.80
C PRO A 245 -26.40 -1.90 7.59
N VAL A 246 -27.22 -2.91 7.85
CA VAL A 246 -28.45 -2.79 8.65
C VAL A 246 -28.40 -3.73 9.85
N SER A 247 -29.22 -3.47 10.86
CA SER A 247 -29.37 -4.35 12.03
C SER A 247 -30.29 -5.53 11.73
N GLY A 248 -30.15 -6.58 12.55
CA GLY A 248 -31.05 -7.74 12.54
C GLY A 248 -30.55 -8.89 11.67
N GLU A 249 -31.14 -10.07 11.89
CA GLU A 249 -30.90 -11.25 11.07
C GLU A 249 -31.68 -11.13 9.76
N ILE A 250 -30.96 -11.13 8.63
CA ILE A 250 -31.58 -11.07 7.30
C ILE A 250 -31.76 -12.49 6.79
N ASN A 251 -32.99 -12.99 6.85
CA ASN A 251 -33.34 -14.22 6.14
C ASN A 251 -33.64 -13.92 4.68
N SER A 252 -32.90 -14.53 3.75
CA SER A 252 -33.07 -14.31 2.31
C SER A 252 -34.46 -14.70 1.80
N ASP A 253 -35.11 -15.67 2.45
CA ASP A 253 -36.42 -16.19 2.03
C ASP A 253 -37.56 -15.21 2.36
N ASP A 254 -37.34 -14.28 3.29
CA ASP A 254 -38.34 -13.33 3.79
C ASP A 254 -38.21 -11.94 3.12
N VAL A 255 -37.27 -11.76 2.19
CA VAL A 255 -37.03 -10.46 1.54
C VAL A 255 -38.17 -10.12 0.58
N VAL A 256 -38.95 -9.09 0.93
CA VAL A 256 -40.05 -8.58 0.10
C VAL A 256 -39.51 -7.98 -1.20
N ALA A 257 -39.97 -8.48 -2.35
CA ALA A 257 -39.55 -7.98 -3.65
C ALA A 257 -39.88 -6.49 -3.83
N GLY A 258 -38.90 -5.70 -4.26
CA GLY A 258 -39.06 -4.26 -4.47
C GLY A 258 -38.95 -3.42 -3.19
N SER A 259 -38.68 -4.03 -2.04
CA SER A 259 -38.48 -3.30 -0.79
C SER A 259 -37.13 -2.56 -0.73
N ASN A 260 -36.97 -1.74 0.31
CA ASN A 260 -35.70 -1.12 0.67
C ASN A 260 -34.57 -2.16 0.83
N LEU A 261 -34.82 -3.24 1.57
CA LEU A 261 -33.84 -4.31 1.78
C LEU A 261 -33.46 -5.02 0.48
N ALA A 262 -34.45 -5.32 -0.38
CA ALA A 262 -34.19 -5.92 -1.68
C ALA A 262 -33.27 -5.05 -2.56
N HIS A 263 -33.43 -3.72 -2.49
CA HIS A 263 -32.58 -2.78 -3.21
C HIS A 263 -31.16 -2.68 -2.63
N LEU A 264 -31.02 -2.70 -1.31
CA LEU A 264 -29.70 -2.72 -0.64
C LEU A 264 -28.91 -3.98 -1.03
N ILE A 265 -29.53 -5.16 -0.98
CA ILE A 265 -28.93 -6.43 -1.41
C ILE A 265 -28.53 -6.37 -2.89
N LYS A 266 -29.41 -5.84 -3.76
CA LYS A 266 -29.12 -5.67 -5.18
C LYS A 266 -27.90 -4.78 -5.42
N ARG A 267 -27.78 -3.64 -4.72
CA ARG A 267 -26.64 -2.72 -4.84
C ARG A 267 -25.35 -3.33 -4.31
N PHE A 268 -25.39 -4.03 -3.17
CA PHE A 268 -24.25 -4.79 -2.65
C PHE A 268 -23.74 -5.84 -3.64
N ASN A 269 -24.65 -6.62 -4.22
CA ASN A 269 -24.28 -7.63 -5.22
C ASN A 269 -23.73 -6.99 -6.51
N ALA A 270 -24.30 -5.87 -6.95
CA ALA A 270 -23.78 -5.11 -8.08
C ALA A 270 -22.38 -4.56 -7.79
N TYR A 271 -22.15 -4.02 -6.59
CA TYR A 271 -20.84 -3.55 -6.14
C TYR A 271 -19.78 -4.64 -6.22
N ILE A 272 -20.06 -5.84 -5.69
CA ILE A 272 -19.13 -6.97 -5.76
C ILE A 272 -18.85 -7.34 -7.22
N LYS A 273 -19.90 -7.47 -8.03
CA LYS A 273 -19.81 -7.93 -9.43
C LYS A 273 -19.08 -6.93 -10.34
N GLU A 274 -19.31 -5.64 -10.16
CA GLU A 274 -18.89 -4.57 -11.07
C GLU A 274 -17.67 -3.79 -10.58
N VAL A 275 -17.33 -3.88 -9.28
CA VAL A 275 -16.22 -3.12 -8.68
C VAL A 275 -15.16 -4.06 -8.11
N VAL A 276 -15.54 -4.93 -7.16
CA VAL A 276 -14.57 -5.77 -6.43
C VAL A 276 -13.97 -6.84 -7.35
N LYS A 277 -14.83 -7.58 -8.05
CA LYS A 277 -14.43 -8.67 -8.95
C LYS A 277 -13.60 -8.19 -10.14
N PRO A 278 -13.93 -7.08 -10.83
CA PRO A 278 -13.09 -6.54 -11.90
C PRO A 278 -11.74 -6.04 -11.39
N PHE A 279 -11.68 -5.35 -10.25
CA PHE A 279 -10.39 -4.95 -9.66
C PHE A 279 -9.47 -6.16 -9.43
N TYR A 280 -10.01 -7.22 -8.85
CA TYR A 280 -9.25 -8.45 -8.63
C TYR A 280 -8.74 -9.06 -9.94
N ASN A 281 -9.64 -9.19 -10.91
CA ASN A 281 -9.38 -9.83 -12.19
C ASN A 281 -8.48 -9.00 -13.12
N GLU A 282 -8.60 -7.69 -13.14
CA GLU A 282 -7.85 -6.87 -14.09
C GLU A 282 -6.48 -6.50 -13.53
N HIS A 283 -6.37 -6.37 -12.20
CA HIS A 283 -5.15 -5.90 -11.54
C HIS A 283 -4.57 -6.94 -10.59
N PHE A 284 -5.27 -7.27 -9.50
CA PHE A 284 -4.68 -7.96 -8.35
C PHE A 284 -4.03 -9.31 -8.68
N ARG A 285 -4.72 -10.16 -9.46
CA ARG A 285 -4.16 -11.49 -9.82
C ARG A 285 -2.88 -11.43 -10.65
N HIS A 286 -2.60 -10.29 -11.30
CA HIS A 286 -1.44 -10.11 -12.17
C HIS A 286 -0.22 -9.50 -11.46
N PHE A 287 -0.31 -9.21 -10.16
CA PHE A 287 0.84 -8.70 -9.41
C PHE A 287 1.87 -9.81 -9.19
N ASP A 288 3.15 -9.48 -9.37
CA ASP A 288 4.26 -10.41 -9.13
C ASP A 288 4.85 -10.19 -7.73
N ARG A 289 4.86 -8.93 -7.26
CA ARG A 289 5.44 -8.51 -5.98
C ARG A 289 4.48 -7.58 -5.28
N GLN A 290 4.40 -7.67 -3.95
CA GLN A 290 3.60 -6.76 -3.13
C GLN A 290 4.46 -6.11 -2.05
N ILE A 291 4.31 -4.80 -1.90
CA ILE A 291 4.69 -4.10 -0.67
C ILE A 291 3.44 -3.52 0.01
N VAL A 292 3.33 -3.73 1.31
CA VAL A 292 2.28 -3.17 2.17
C VAL A 292 2.95 -2.23 3.18
N LEU A 293 2.75 -0.93 3.01
CA LEU A 293 3.26 0.09 3.92
C LEU A 293 2.35 0.23 5.14
N VAL A 294 2.93 0.24 6.33
CA VAL A 294 2.21 0.35 7.60
C VAL A 294 2.82 1.48 8.43
N ASP A 295 1.97 2.36 8.96
CA ASP A 295 2.35 3.42 9.90
C ASP A 295 2.11 2.94 11.33
N VAL A 296 3.05 2.13 11.82
CA VAL A 296 2.95 1.49 13.14
C VAL A 296 3.06 2.50 14.28
N LEU A 297 3.85 3.58 14.09
CA LEU A 297 4.03 4.62 15.11
C LEU A 297 2.73 5.39 15.37
N SER A 298 2.03 5.79 14.32
CA SER A 298 0.73 6.45 14.50
C SER A 298 -0.31 5.50 15.13
N ALA A 299 -0.27 4.21 14.80
CA ALA A 299 -1.15 3.22 15.43
C ALA A 299 -0.87 3.06 16.93
N LEU A 300 0.39 3.13 17.36
CA LEU A 300 0.78 3.14 18.78
C LEU A 300 0.29 4.39 19.51
N ASN A 301 0.24 5.56 18.86
CA ASN A 301 -0.31 6.76 19.48
C ASN A 301 -1.81 6.62 19.79
N GLU A 302 -2.57 6.01 18.88
CA GLU A 302 -4.03 5.85 19.00
C GLU A 302 -4.43 4.88 20.11
N GLY A 303 -3.63 3.84 20.35
CA GLY A 303 -3.87 2.89 21.43
C GLY A 303 -3.99 1.44 20.98
N HIS A 304 -4.17 0.57 21.98
CA HIS A 304 -4.25 -0.88 21.80
C HIS A 304 -5.32 -1.31 20.79
N GLU A 305 -6.54 -0.77 20.91
CA GLU A 305 -7.69 -1.20 20.12
C GLU A 305 -7.44 -0.94 18.62
N THR A 306 -6.88 0.22 18.29
CA THR A 306 -6.49 0.58 16.92
C THR A 306 -5.39 -0.33 16.37
N LEU A 307 -4.35 -0.63 17.15
CA LEU A 307 -3.27 -1.53 16.72
C LEU A 307 -3.79 -2.96 16.49
N GLN A 308 -4.68 -3.45 17.37
CA GLN A 308 -5.32 -4.76 17.23
C GLN A 308 -6.22 -4.83 15.99
N GLU A 309 -6.95 -3.75 15.70
CA GLU A 309 -7.79 -3.65 14.51
C GLU A 309 -6.93 -3.67 13.23
N GLN A 310 -5.81 -2.95 13.20
CA GLN A 310 -4.86 -3.00 12.08
C GLN A 310 -4.29 -4.39 11.87
N SER A 311 -3.91 -5.09 12.94
CA SER A 311 -3.47 -6.50 12.88
C SER A 311 -4.56 -7.38 12.26
N SER A 312 -5.80 -7.24 12.73
CA SER A 312 -6.94 -8.03 12.23
C SER A 312 -7.18 -7.79 10.74
N VAL A 313 -7.12 -6.53 10.30
CA VAL A 313 -7.22 -6.16 8.88
C VAL A 313 -6.09 -6.78 8.07
N ILE A 314 -4.83 -6.65 8.51
CA ILE A 314 -3.70 -7.22 7.77
C ILE A 314 -3.84 -8.75 7.67
N ASN A 315 -4.28 -9.42 8.73
CA ASN A 315 -4.50 -10.86 8.71
C ASN A 315 -5.65 -11.27 7.78
N GLN A 316 -6.74 -10.49 7.72
CA GLN A 316 -7.81 -10.69 6.73
C GLN A 316 -7.29 -10.50 5.30
N LEU A 317 -6.45 -9.50 5.07
CA LEU A 317 -5.81 -9.30 3.77
C LEU A 317 -4.94 -10.50 3.41
N LEU A 318 -4.10 -10.98 4.32
CA LEU A 318 -3.25 -12.16 4.15
C LEU A 318 -4.03 -13.43 3.81
N ALA A 319 -5.17 -13.64 4.45
CA ALA A 319 -6.05 -14.76 4.13
C ALA A 319 -6.52 -14.76 2.66
N HIS A 320 -6.60 -13.59 2.01
CA HIS A 320 -6.95 -13.47 0.59
C HIS A 320 -5.75 -13.60 -0.36
N PHE A 321 -4.51 -13.73 0.16
CA PHE A 321 -3.38 -14.18 -0.65
C PHE A 321 -3.22 -15.71 -0.58
N ASN A 322 -3.91 -16.36 0.36
CA ASN A 322 -3.82 -17.78 0.62
C ASN A 322 -4.81 -18.55 -0.26
N TYR A 323 -4.30 -19.41 -1.14
CA TYR A 323 -5.14 -20.26 -1.98
C TYR A 323 -4.55 -21.67 -2.11
N GLY A 324 -4.44 -22.36 -0.96
CA GLY A 324 -4.30 -23.80 -0.84
C GLY A 324 -5.61 -24.49 -0.47
N GLU A 325 -6.05 -25.43 -1.32
CA GLU A 325 -7.12 -26.45 -1.14
C GLU A 325 -8.56 -26.02 -0.78
N SER A 326 -9.44 -25.98 -1.80
CA SER A 326 -10.72 -26.72 -1.90
C SER A 326 -11.67 -26.04 -2.90
N GLY A 327 -11.79 -26.62 -4.11
CA GLY A 327 -12.79 -26.23 -5.11
C GLY A 327 -12.21 -26.00 -6.51
N PHE A 328 -12.70 -26.76 -7.49
CA PHE A 328 -12.32 -26.69 -8.90
C PHE A 328 -12.50 -25.28 -9.52
N PHE A 329 -13.42 -24.47 -8.98
CA PHE A 329 -13.66 -23.08 -9.40
C PHE A 329 -12.67 -22.04 -8.83
N LYS A 330 -11.92 -22.36 -7.75
CA LYS A 330 -10.93 -21.45 -7.14
C LYS A 330 -9.61 -21.36 -7.91
N ARG A 331 -9.38 -22.24 -8.90
CA ARG A 331 -8.13 -22.29 -9.69
C ARG A 331 -8.00 -21.20 -10.78
N LEU A 332 -9.10 -20.54 -11.17
CA LEU A 332 -9.09 -19.43 -12.13
C LEU A 332 -8.65 -18.08 -11.52
N PHE A 333 -8.42 -18.04 -10.20
CA PHE A 333 -8.15 -16.85 -9.41
C PHE A 333 -6.90 -17.05 -8.52
N LYS A 334 -5.79 -17.56 -9.07
CA LYS A 334 -4.51 -17.63 -8.33
C LYS A 334 -3.73 -16.32 -8.53
N PRO A 335 -3.43 -15.53 -7.49
CA PRO A 335 -2.52 -14.40 -7.61
C PRO A 335 -1.09 -14.88 -7.89
N ASN A 336 -0.36 -14.15 -8.74
CA ASN A 336 1.01 -14.49 -9.14
C ASN A 336 2.09 -14.03 -8.14
N ILE A 337 1.68 -13.54 -6.96
CA ILE A 337 2.59 -12.92 -6.01
C ILE A 337 3.43 -13.99 -5.31
N ASP A 338 4.75 -13.94 -5.52
CA ASP A 338 5.71 -14.86 -4.90
C ASP A 338 6.51 -14.21 -3.75
N LYS A 339 6.46 -12.86 -3.62
CA LYS A 339 7.06 -12.09 -2.52
C LYS A 339 6.13 -10.99 -2.01
N ILE A 340 5.96 -10.94 -0.69
CA ILE A 340 5.22 -9.91 0.03
C ILE A 340 6.15 -9.27 1.07
N LEU A 341 6.27 -7.94 1.04
CA LEU A 341 6.99 -7.17 2.04
C LEU A 341 6.01 -6.32 2.85
N PHE A 342 5.99 -6.50 4.17
CA PHE A 342 5.37 -5.55 5.09
C PHE A 342 6.44 -4.56 5.57
N ALA A 343 6.22 -3.27 5.33
CA ALA A 343 7.20 -2.25 5.66
C ALA A 343 6.62 -1.24 6.68
N ALA A 344 7.16 -1.25 7.90
CA ALA A 344 6.93 -0.21 8.90
C ALA A 344 7.67 1.06 8.44
N ASN A 345 6.96 1.94 7.74
CA ASN A 345 7.52 3.16 7.17
C ASN A 345 7.70 4.23 8.25
N LYS A 346 8.40 5.33 7.92
CA LYS A 346 8.68 6.46 8.83
C LYS A 346 9.54 6.08 10.04
N SER A 347 10.40 5.07 9.89
CA SER A 347 11.26 4.63 10.99
C SER A 347 12.26 5.72 11.43
N ASP A 348 12.50 6.74 10.62
CA ASP A 348 13.31 7.91 10.99
C ASP A 348 12.69 8.74 12.12
N HIS A 349 11.41 8.56 12.43
CA HIS A 349 10.75 9.22 13.57
C HIS A 349 11.15 8.60 14.93
N ILE A 350 12.00 7.57 14.95
CA ILE A 350 12.57 6.98 16.16
C ILE A 350 14.10 6.87 16.03
N SER A 351 14.78 6.63 17.15
CA SER A 351 16.22 6.36 17.14
C SER A 351 16.53 5.10 16.34
N ALA A 352 17.67 5.11 15.64
CA ALA A 352 18.12 3.98 14.84
C ALA A 352 18.30 2.68 15.66
N LYS A 353 18.52 2.80 16.97
CA LYS A 353 18.60 1.67 17.91
C LYS A 353 17.29 0.88 18.00
N HIS A 354 16.14 1.52 17.78
CA HIS A 354 14.81 0.92 17.94
C HIS A 354 14.15 0.50 16.62
N HIS A 355 14.84 0.68 15.49
CA HIS A 355 14.35 0.19 14.20
C HIS A 355 14.06 -1.32 14.19
N LYS A 356 14.88 -2.11 14.91
CA LYS A 356 14.67 -3.56 15.04
C LYS A 356 13.39 -3.86 15.82
N ASP A 357 13.15 -3.14 16.92
CA ASP A 357 11.95 -3.30 17.74
C ASP A 357 10.69 -3.03 16.91
N LEU A 358 10.71 -1.96 16.11
CA LEU A 358 9.61 -1.62 15.20
C LEU A 358 9.33 -2.71 14.15
N ALA A 359 10.40 -3.31 13.59
CA ALA A 359 10.26 -4.41 12.63
C ALA A 359 9.69 -5.67 13.30
N LEU A 360 10.16 -6.02 14.51
CA LEU A 360 9.65 -7.15 15.29
C LEU A 360 8.19 -6.95 15.72
N LEU A 361 7.80 -5.73 16.07
CA LEU A 361 6.42 -5.39 16.34
C LEU A 361 5.56 -5.67 15.12
N LEU A 362 5.94 -5.15 13.94
CA LEU A 362 5.19 -5.41 12.71
C LEU A 362 5.13 -6.91 12.37
N ASP A 363 6.24 -7.65 12.56
CA ASP A 363 6.28 -9.10 12.40
C ASP A 363 5.26 -9.80 13.30
N SER A 364 5.15 -9.37 14.57
CA SER A 364 4.18 -9.92 15.52
C SER A 364 2.72 -9.66 15.11
N LEU A 365 2.43 -8.55 14.42
CA LEU A 365 1.07 -8.26 13.91
C LEU A 365 0.67 -9.18 12.74
N VAL A 366 1.64 -9.67 11.97
CA VAL A 366 1.39 -10.47 10.76
C VAL A 366 1.68 -11.97 10.94
N HIS A 367 2.18 -12.36 12.12
CA HIS A 367 2.83 -13.66 12.32
C HIS A 367 1.92 -14.85 12.00
N GLU A 368 0.68 -14.84 12.53
CA GLU A 368 -0.26 -15.97 12.46
C GLU A 368 -0.57 -16.38 11.01
N GLN A 369 -0.98 -15.43 10.16
CA GLN A 369 -1.31 -15.72 8.76
C GLN A 369 -0.07 -15.84 7.87
N SER A 370 1.06 -15.22 8.25
CA SER A 370 2.30 -15.33 7.46
C SER A 370 2.82 -16.76 7.38
N ASN A 371 2.65 -17.55 8.45
CA ASN A 371 3.17 -18.92 8.51
C ASN A 371 2.50 -19.84 7.48
N HIS A 372 1.20 -19.67 7.26
CA HIS A 372 0.47 -20.46 6.27
C HIS A 372 0.90 -20.10 4.84
N LEU A 373 1.03 -18.82 4.51
CA LEU A 373 1.47 -18.39 3.19
C LEU A 373 2.93 -18.78 2.88
N LYS A 374 3.80 -18.75 3.90
CA LYS A 374 5.18 -19.25 3.78
C LYS A 374 5.20 -20.74 3.44
N PHE A 375 4.29 -21.53 4.01
CA PHE A 375 4.14 -22.95 3.67
C PHE A 375 3.74 -23.14 2.20
N ASP A 376 2.89 -22.25 1.66
CA ASP A 376 2.46 -22.25 0.24
C ASP A 376 3.51 -21.70 -0.75
N GLY A 377 4.71 -21.39 -0.27
CA GLY A 377 5.84 -20.95 -1.10
C GLY A 377 5.90 -19.45 -1.36
N VAL A 378 5.03 -18.64 -0.74
CA VAL A 378 5.13 -17.18 -0.77
C VAL A 378 6.19 -16.72 0.22
N LYS A 379 7.19 -15.99 -0.25
CA LYS A 379 8.18 -15.37 0.66
C LYS A 379 7.54 -14.15 1.29
N ILE A 380 7.60 -14.07 2.61
CA ILE A 380 7.09 -12.93 3.38
C ILE A 380 8.20 -12.40 4.28
N GLU A 381 8.43 -11.10 4.23
CA GLU A 381 9.40 -10.40 5.08
C GLU A 381 8.79 -9.14 5.69
N THR A 382 9.29 -8.76 6.85
CA THR A 382 8.93 -7.56 7.60
C THR A 382 10.16 -6.67 7.77
N MET A 383 10.03 -5.38 7.49
CA MET A 383 11.13 -4.42 7.59
C MET A 383 10.67 -3.11 8.21
N ALA A 384 11.49 -2.50 9.06
CA ALA A 384 11.36 -1.08 9.37
C ALA A 384 12.13 -0.27 8.33
N MET A 385 11.56 0.80 7.79
CA MET A 385 12.22 1.63 6.79
C MET A 385 11.77 3.09 6.88
N SER A 386 12.50 3.96 6.20
CA SER A 386 12.02 5.30 5.89
C SER A 386 12.19 5.55 4.40
N SER A 387 11.07 5.80 3.73
CA SER A 387 11.05 6.12 2.30
C SER A 387 11.79 7.41 2.03
N ILE A 388 11.56 8.41 2.88
CA ILE A 388 12.18 9.73 2.85
C ILE A 388 12.42 10.14 4.29
N THR A 389 13.67 10.40 4.66
CA THR A 389 13.99 10.84 6.03
C THR A 389 13.55 12.28 6.24
N ALA A 390 12.66 12.48 7.20
CA ALA A 390 12.16 13.76 7.68
C ALA A 390 12.88 14.26 8.95
N THR A 391 13.78 13.44 9.50
CA THR A 391 14.52 13.75 10.72
C THR A 391 16.03 13.51 10.55
N GLN A 392 16.81 14.00 11.50
CA GLN A 392 18.25 13.75 11.62
C GLN A 392 18.58 13.19 13.00
N PRO A 393 19.42 12.15 13.11
CA PRO A 393 19.86 11.65 14.41
C PRO A 393 20.72 12.69 15.13
N ARG A 394 20.51 12.87 16.44
CA ARG A 394 21.25 13.81 17.27
C ARG A 394 21.50 13.21 18.65
N GLN A 395 22.75 13.22 19.11
CA GLN A 395 23.07 12.82 20.48
C GLN A 395 23.13 14.04 21.38
N ILE A 396 22.44 13.96 22.51
CA ILE A 396 22.46 14.97 23.57
C ILE A 396 23.01 14.31 24.83
N THR A 397 23.88 15.01 25.56
CA THR A 397 24.26 14.59 26.91
C THR A 397 23.41 15.35 27.93
N ASP A 398 22.60 14.63 28.69
CA ASP A 398 21.83 15.17 29.81
C ASP A 398 22.18 14.41 31.09
N LYS A 399 22.54 15.13 32.16
CA LYS A 399 22.94 14.57 33.48
C LYS A 399 23.95 13.41 33.39
N GLY A 400 24.89 13.48 32.42
CA GLY A 400 25.92 12.46 32.21
C GLY A 400 25.47 11.22 31.42
N GLN A 401 24.21 11.17 30.96
CA GLN A 401 23.69 10.13 30.08
C GLN A 401 23.62 10.63 28.63
N THR A 402 24.04 9.80 27.68
CA THR A 402 23.89 10.08 26.25
C THR A 402 22.52 9.61 25.79
N LEU A 403 21.72 10.55 25.31
CA LEU A 403 20.38 10.34 24.78
C LEU A 403 20.43 10.39 23.24
N ASP A 404 19.86 9.37 22.59
CA ASP A 404 19.74 9.32 21.13
C ASP A 404 18.43 9.98 20.69
N CYS A 405 18.50 11.28 20.48
CA CYS A 405 17.40 12.10 20.02
C CYS A 405 17.33 12.13 18.48
N ILE A 406 16.25 12.71 17.98
CA ILE A 406 16.08 13.10 16.58
C ILE A 406 15.80 14.60 16.49
N TYR A 407 16.20 15.21 15.39
CA TYR A 407 15.97 16.61 15.08
C TYR A 407 15.12 16.72 13.81
N GLY A 408 14.07 17.54 13.86
CA GLY A 408 13.16 17.74 12.73
C GLY A 408 12.13 18.84 13.01
N LYS A 409 11.25 19.08 12.04
CA LYS A 409 10.11 20.01 12.18
C LYS A 409 8.80 19.23 12.32
N PRO A 410 8.20 19.13 13.52
CA PRO A 410 6.89 18.50 13.69
C PRO A 410 5.81 19.17 12.82
N LEU A 411 4.82 18.42 12.35
CA LEU A 411 3.78 18.93 11.42
C LEU A 411 2.93 20.05 12.01
N HIS A 412 2.73 20.08 13.33
CA HIS A 412 1.85 21.02 14.02
C HIS A 412 2.60 22.06 14.85
N GLU A 413 3.92 22.11 14.72
CA GLU A 413 4.77 23.04 15.46
C GLU A 413 5.42 24.07 14.52
N PRO A 414 5.54 25.34 14.96
CA PRO A 414 6.16 26.37 14.14
C PRO A 414 7.66 26.11 13.96
N ASP A 415 8.30 25.59 15.01
CA ASP A 415 9.74 25.52 15.15
C ASP A 415 10.30 24.11 14.93
N TRP A 416 11.60 24.10 14.66
CA TRP A 416 12.39 22.90 14.62
C TRP A 416 12.82 22.52 16.03
N LEU A 417 12.72 21.24 16.38
CA LEU A 417 13.06 20.79 17.72
C LEU A 417 13.91 19.53 17.72
N THR A 418 14.61 19.35 18.85
CA THR A 418 15.24 18.06 19.16
C THR A 418 14.36 17.32 20.14
N TYR A 419 14.02 16.09 19.80
CA TYR A 419 13.03 15.28 20.50
C TYR A 419 13.61 13.91 20.80
N LEU A 420 13.37 13.43 22.02
CA LEU A 420 13.69 12.07 22.44
C LEU A 420 12.45 11.20 22.22
N PRO A 421 12.39 10.39 21.16
CA PRO A 421 11.24 9.54 20.90
C PRO A 421 11.10 8.45 21.95
N PRO A 422 9.87 8.02 22.29
CA PRO A 422 9.64 6.80 23.04
C PRO A 422 10.29 5.58 22.38
N GLN A 423 10.55 4.54 23.16
CA GLN A 423 10.90 3.24 22.60
C GLN A 423 9.62 2.50 22.17
N PRO A 424 9.47 2.10 20.89
CA PRO A 424 8.38 1.22 20.48
C PRO A 424 8.56 -0.17 21.12
N PRO A 425 7.47 -0.88 21.46
CA PRO A 425 7.58 -2.26 21.91
C PRO A 425 8.05 -3.15 20.75
N SER A 426 8.64 -4.30 21.07
CA SER A 426 9.11 -5.29 20.08
C SER A 426 8.09 -6.40 19.79
N ARG A 427 6.90 -6.32 20.41
CA ARG A 427 5.76 -7.21 20.21
C ARG A 427 4.47 -6.45 20.49
N MET A 428 3.34 -7.01 20.05
CA MET A 428 2.03 -6.52 20.46
C MET A 428 1.90 -6.59 22.00
N LEU A 429 1.43 -5.47 22.58
CA LEU A 429 1.18 -5.33 24.02
C LEU A 429 -0.29 -5.61 24.31
N ASN A 430 -0.55 -6.24 25.46
CA ASN A 430 -1.92 -6.41 25.95
C ASN A 430 -2.41 -5.10 26.58
N LYS A 431 -3.73 -4.95 26.78
CA LYS A 431 -4.34 -3.72 27.32
C LYS A 431 -3.72 -3.27 28.65
N ASN A 432 -3.35 -4.22 29.51
CA ASN A 432 -2.76 -3.95 30.83
C ASN A 432 -1.27 -3.55 30.76
N GLU A 433 -0.60 -3.85 29.64
CA GLU A 433 0.81 -3.51 29.42
C GLU A 433 0.96 -2.15 28.73
N TRP A 434 -0.15 -1.57 28.26
CA TRP A 434 -0.14 -0.28 27.59
C TRP A 434 0.27 0.83 28.57
N PRO A 435 1.16 1.76 28.19
CA PRO A 435 1.53 2.87 29.06
C PRO A 435 0.30 3.67 29.47
N ALA A 436 0.21 4.05 30.75
CA ALA A 436 -0.94 4.79 31.28
C ALA A 436 -1.14 6.15 30.59
N GLN A 437 -0.05 6.79 30.14
CA GLN A 437 -0.08 8.05 29.38
C GLN A 437 -0.16 7.83 27.86
N GLY A 438 -0.20 6.58 27.40
CA GLY A 438 -0.08 6.22 25.98
C GLY A 438 1.34 6.37 25.43
N PHE A 439 1.48 6.12 24.13
CA PHE A 439 2.68 6.50 23.38
C PHE A 439 2.47 7.86 22.75
N GLU A 440 3.54 8.63 22.61
CA GLU A 440 3.52 9.91 21.91
C GLU A 440 4.68 9.95 20.93
N PHE A 441 4.45 9.52 19.69
CA PHE A 441 5.37 9.64 18.56
C PHE A 441 4.98 10.84 17.68
N LEU A 442 5.89 11.79 17.50
CA LEU A 442 5.65 12.95 16.66
C LEU A 442 5.71 12.60 15.15
N SER A 443 4.94 13.35 14.35
CA SER A 443 5.02 13.33 12.88
C SER A 443 5.75 14.56 12.36
N PHE A 444 6.66 14.36 11.40
CA PHE A 444 7.55 15.41 10.92
C PHE A 444 7.23 15.85 9.48
N SER A 445 7.48 17.12 9.20
CA SER A 445 7.54 17.69 7.85
C SER A 445 8.80 17.21 7.13
N PRO A 446 8.82 17.13 5.79
CA PRO A 446 10.02 16.75 5.07
C PRO A 446 11.19 17.70 5.35
N MET A 447 12.41 17.17 5.31
CA MET A 447 13.63 17.98 5.42
C MET A 447 13.87 18.79 4.14
N PRO A 448 14.25 20.08 4.24
CA PRO A 448 14.84 20.79 3.12
C PRO A 448 16.09 20.06 2.61
N SER A 449 16.20 19.96 1.28
CA SER A 449 17.36 19.37 0.60
C SER A 449 17.90 20.37 -0.42
N PRO A 450 18.92 21.18 -0.02
CA PRO A 450 19.58 22.11 -0.93
C PRO A 450 20.30 21.41 -2.09
N ASP A 451 20.77 20.18 -1.88
CA ASP A 451 21.43 19.31 -2.85
C ASP A 451 20.47 18.57 -3.80
N LYS A 452 19.15 18.76 -3.63
CA LYS A 452 18.09 18.12 -4.42
C LYS A 452 18.17 16.58 -4.40
N GLN A 453 18.63 16.03 -3.28
CA GLN A 453 18.72 14.61 -2.97
C GLN A 453 17.69 14.21 -1.92
N LEU A 454 16.97 13.13 -2.17
CA LEU A 454 16.21 12.45 -1.13
C LEU A 454 17.16 11.54 -0.33
N LYS A 455 16.90 11.40 0.96
CA LYS A 455 17.60 10.48 1.87
C LYS A 455 16.61 9.42 2.33
N HIS A 456 17.08 8.21 2.58
CA HIS A 456 16.23 7.09 3.00
C HIS A 456 16.88 6.27 4.12
N ILE A 457 16.10 5.35 4.71
CA ILE A 457 16.59 4.29 5.60
C ILE A 457 16.12 2.96 5.02
N ARG A 458 17.07 2.10 4.64
CA ARG A 458 16.85 0.72 4.16
C ARG A 458 15.96 0.56 2.91
N LEU A 459 15.72 1.62 2.14
CA LEU A 459 15.00 1.51 0.86
C LEU A 459 15.74 0.62 -0.14
N ASP A 460 17.06 0.58 -0.08
CA ASP A 460 17.92 -0.35 -0.84
C ASP A 460 17.71 -1.81 -0.45
N HIS A 461 17.57 -2.13 0.84
CA HIS A 461 17.17 -3.47 1.28
C HIS A 461 15.78 -3.86 0.74
N VAL A 462 14.84 -2.91 0.73
CA VAL A 462 13.51 -3.11 0.14
C VAL A 462 13.63 -3.42 -1.36
N MET A 463 14.44 -2.68 -2.09
CA MET A 463 14.71 -2.94 -3.52
C MET A 463 15.35 -4.31 -3.73
N GLN A 464 16.32 -4.68 -2.90
CA GLN A 464 16.99 -5.98 -2.97
C GLN A 464 15.99 -7.12 -2.76
N TYR A 465 15.14 -7.04 -1.74
CA TYR A 465 14.14 -8.05 -1.48
C TYR A 465 13.16 -8.20 -2.65
N LEU A 466 12.61 -7.09 -3.15
CA LEU A 466 11.56 -7.10 -4.17
C LEU A 466 12.09 -7.38 -5.59
N LEU A 467 13.31 -6.96 -5.91
CA LEU A 467 13.82 -6.91 -7.29
C LEU A 467 15.15 -7.63 -7.50
N GLY A 468 15.94 -7.88 -6.46
CA GLY A 468 17.34 -8.35 -6.58
C GLY A 468 17.48 -9.65 -7.37
N ASP A 469 16.57 -10.61 -7.17
CA ASP A 469 16.56 -11.89 -7.88
C ASP A 469 16.18 -11.80 -9.37
N LYS A 470 15.65 -10.65 -9.81
CA LYS A 470 15.35 -10.34 -11.23
C LYS A 470 16.44 -9.52 -11.91
N LEU A 471 17.47 -9.16 -11.14
CA LEU A 471 18.60 -8.34 -11.55
C LEU A 471 19.93 -9.11 -11.38
N THR A 472 19.89 -10.43 -11.62
CA THR A 472 21.06 -11.31 -11.65
C THR A 472 21.76 -11.22 -13.01
#